data_AF-A0A3P1ZVD7-F1
#
_entry.id   AF-A0A3P1ZVD7-F1
#
_cell.length_a   1.000
_cell.length_b   1.000
_cell.length_c   1.000
_cell.angle_alpha   90.00
_cell.angle_beta   90.00
_cell.angle_gamma   90.00
#
_symmetry.space_group_name_H-M   'P 1'
#
loop_
_entity.id
_entity.type
_entity.pdbx_description
1 polymer ?
#
loop_
_entity_poly.entity_id
_entity_poly.type
_entity_poly.pdbx_seq_one_letter_code
_entity_poly.pdbx_strand_id
1 'polypeptide(L)'
;MKNFSGASFFPWSAVRDLVPWPADARSAPLNPSLAMLCALADGALSCLRLGYVLSCLSPEDAENMLREAGRCARVVLAADFRLAERNMETPAAVLAGFAAMAGTAFRKGGNAVFACAREYMRRGGLEGLARAAGMEITRRRSLLGGAAVLAYGTFSPVAVSGRAGSAGLWAAVW
;
A
#
# COMPACT_ATOMS: atom_id res chain seq x y z
N MET A 1 -15.73 1.94 14.46
CA MET A 1 -15.16 2.65 13.29
C MET A 1 -14.39 3.85 13.80
N LYS A 2 -13.05 3.80 13.82
CA LYS A 2 -12.24 5.01 14.07
C LYS A 2 -12.00 5.65 12.72
N ASN A 3 -12.73 6.72 12.44
CA ASN A 3 -12.35 7.67 11.40
C ASN A 3 -10.90 8.04 11.69
N PHE A 4 -9.98 7.81 10.74
CA PHE A 4 -8.61 8.31 10.83
C PHE A 4 -8.64 9.84 10.61
N SER A 5 -9.24 10.55 11.56
CA SER A 5 -9.26 12.01 11.65
C SER A 5 -7.94 12.58 12.20
N GLY A 6 -6.91 11.74 12.34
CA GLY A 6 -5.59 12.11 12.84
C GLY A 6 -4.56 12.46 11.75
N ALA A 7 -4.95 12.45 10.47
CA ALA A 7 -4.05 12.71 9.35
C ALA A 7 -3.71 14.21 9.14
N SER A 8 -3.83 15.05 10.16
CA SER A 8 -3.76 16.51 10.03
C SER A 8 -2.34 17.10 10.11
N PHE A 9 -1.26 16.31 10.08
CA PHE A 9 0.07 16.81 10.47
C PHE A 9 1.21 16.62 9.48
N PHE A 10 0.97 16.07 8.29
CA PHE A 10 1.96 16.00 7.21
C PHE A 10 1.24 16.19 5.88
N PRO A 11 1.81 16.93 4.89
CA PRO A 11 1.13 17.23 3.64
C PRO A 11 1.18 16.02 2.70
N TRP A 12 0.66 14.88 3.16
CA TRP A 12 0.54 13.65 2.37
C TRP A 12 -0.19 13.90 1.06
N SER A 13 -1.14 14.84 1.04
CA SER A 13 -1.78 15.34 -0.19
C SER A 13 -0.76 15.89 -1.19
N ALA A 14 0.15 16.75 -0.76
CA ALA A 14 1.16 17.35 -1.64
C ALA A 14 2.15 16.31 -2.17
N VAL A 15 2.64 15.39 -1.32
CA VAL A 15 3.58 14.35 -1.74
C VAL A 15 2.92 13.35 -2.70
N ARG A 16 1.63 13.06 -2.48
CA ARG A 16 0.81 12.23 -3.37
C ARG A 16 0.61 12.85 -4.75
N ASP A 17 0.48 14.16 -4.83
CA ASP A 17 0.30 14.87 -6.10
C ASP A 17 1.61 14.94 -6.91
N LEU A 18 2.76 14.76 -6.25
CA LEU A 18 4.09 14.68 -6.88
C LEU A 18 4.40 13.30 -7.49
N VAL A 19 3.57 12.28 -7.24
CA VAL A 19 3.78 10.97 -7.86
C VAL A 19 3.60 11.09 -9.37
N PRO A 20 4.59 10.67 -10.19
CA PRO A 20 4.52 10.78 -11.63
C PRO A 20 3.65 9.67 -12.22
N TRP A 21 2.33 9.76 -11.96
CA TRP A 21 1.34 8.81 -12.46
C TRP A 21 1.36 8.75 -13.99
N PRO A 22 1.27 7.54 -14.58
CA PRO A 22 1.02 7.36 -16.00
C PRO A 22 -0.20 8.15 -16.46
N ALA A 23 -0.14 8.71 -17.66
CA ALA A 23 -1.19 9.60 -18.17
C ALA A 23 -2.56 8.92 -18.22
N ASP A 24 -2.59 7.66 -18.65
CA ASP A 24 -3.74 6.76 -18.71
C ASP A 24 -4.32 6.41 -17.33
N ALA A 25 -3.53 6.50 -16.26
CA ALA A 25 -3.96 6.20 -14.89
C ALA A 25 -4.41 7.45 -14.10
N ARG A 26 -4.27 8.67 -14.62
CA ARG A 26 -4.56 9.91 -13.87
C ARG A 26 -6.02 10.06 -13.47
N SER A 27 -6.94 9.51 -14.25
CA SER A 27 -8.38 9.49 -13.97
C SER A 27 -8.81 8.37 -13.03
N ALA A 28 -7.95 7.37 -12.80
CA ALA A 28 -8.25 6.24 -11.92
C ALA A 28 -8.43 6.71 -10.46
N PRO A 29 -9.28 6.05 -9.65
CA PRO A 29 -9.46 6.38 -8.24
C PRO A 29 -8.12 6.40 -7.48
N LEU A 30 -7.95 7.39 -6.60
CA LEU A 30 -6.74 7.59 -5.79
C LEU A 30 -7.07 7.50 -4.30
N ASN A 31 -6.44 6.56 -3.60
CA ASN A 31 -6.65 6.27 -2.18
C ASN A 31 -8.15 6.11 -1.81
N PRO A 32 -8.93 5.27 -2.53
CA PRO A 32 -10.28 4.94 -2.08
C PRO A 32 -10.24 4.33 -0.68
N SER A 33 -11.30 4.53 0.11
CA SER A 33 -11.39 3.96 1.45
C SER A 33 -11.55 2.43 1.37
N LEU A 34 -11.12 1.72 2.41
CA LEU A 34 -11.30 0.27 2.49
C LEU A 34 -12.79 -0.12 2.37
N ALA A 35 -13.68 0.65 3.01
CA ALA A 35 -15.13 0.42 2.91
C ALA A 35 -15.65 0.56 1.48
N MET A 36 -15.16 1.55 0.73
CA MET A 36 -15.50 1.69 -0.70
C MET A 36 -14.99 0.50 -1.50
N LEU A 37 -13.77 0.03 -1.24
CA LEU A 37 -13.22 -1.14 -1.94
C LEU A 37 -14.03 -2.39 -1.64
N CYS A 38 -14.37 -2.66 -0.37
CA CYS A 38 -15.20 -3.80 0.00
C CYS A 38 -16.60 -3.77 -0.65
N ALA A 39 -17.12 -2.58 -0.99
CA ALA A 39 -18.42 -2.44 -1.66
C ALA A 39 -18.35 -2.64 -3.19
N LEU A 40 -17.16 -2.58 -3.80
CA LEU A 40 -16.97 -2.78 -5.23
C LEU A 40 -16.98 -4.27 -5.59
N ALA A 41 -17.50 -4.59 -6.77
CA ALA A 41 -17.41 -5.93 -7.34
C ALA A 41 -15.97 -6.27 -7.79
N ASP A 42 -15.68 -7.56 -7.89
CA ASP A 42 -14.40 -8.06 -8.39
C ASP A 42 -14.12 -7.53 -9.80
N GLY A 43 -12.93 -6.99 -10.02
CA GLY A 43 -12.51 -6.44 -11.31
C GLY A 43 -13.33 -5.24 -11.81
N ALA A 44 -14.09 -4.56 -10.95
CA ALA A 44 -14.88 -3.38 -11.31
C ALA A 44 -14.05 -2.21 -11.86
N LEU A 45 -12.75 -2.15 -11.52
CA LEU A 45 -11.84 -1.11 -11.95
C LEU A 45 -10.79 -1.66 -12.92
N SER A 46 -10.51 -0.90 -13.98
CA SER A 46 -9.34 -1.18 -14.83
C SER A 46 -8.03 -0.85 -14.12
N CYS A 47 -8.02 0.23 -13.34
CA CYS A 47 -6.87 0.73 -12.61
C CYS A 47 -7.29 1.37 -11.29
N LEU A 48 -6.43 1.25 -10.27
CA LEU A 48 -6.54 1.94 -8.99
C LEU A 48 -5.17 2.49 -8.57
N ARG A 49 -5.16 3.65 -7.93
CA ARG A 49 -3.94 4.28 -7.41
C ARG A 49 -3.92 4.33 -5.88
N LEU A 50 -2.80 3.93 -5.29
CA LEU A 50 -2.49 4.08 -3.87
C LEU A 50 -1.22 4.93 -3.76
N GLY A 51 -1.29 6.10 -3.14
CA GLY A 51 -0.16 7.02 -2.98
C GLY A 51 0.06 7.38 -1.52
N TYR A 52 1.20 6.94 -0.98
CA TYR A 52 1.72 7.22 0.37
C TYR A 52 0.67 7.05 1.47
N VAL A 53 -0.10 5.97 1.38
CA VAL A 53 -1.16 5.65 2.34
C VAL A 53 -0.85 4.38 3.12
N LEU A 54 -0.07 3.45 2.55
CA LEU A 54 0.15 2.13 3.13
C LEU A 54 1.12 2.20 4.31
N SER A 55 2.14 3.07 4.24
CA SER A 55 3.06 3.30 5.37
C SER A 55 2.41 3.93 6.60
N CYS A 56 1.22 4.51 6.45
CA CYS A 56 0.47 5.15 7.52
C CYS A 56 -0.50 4.20 8.22
N LEU A 57 -0.70 3.01 7.69
CA LEU A 57 -1.62 2.00 8.21
C LEU A 57 -0.89 0.99 9.09
N SER A 58 -1.64 0.30 9.94
CA SER A 58 -1.12 -0.91 10.58
C SER A 58 -0.75 -1.94 9.50
N PRO A 59 0.18 -2.87 9.75
CA PRO A 59 0.56 -3.87 8.74
C PRO A 59 -0.63 -4.70 8.22
N GLU A 60 -1.56 -5.04 9.10
CA GLU A 60 -2.77 -5.78 8.76
C GLU A 60 -3.71 -4.94 7.87
N ASP A 61 -3.95 -3.68 8.25
CA ASP A 61 -4.79 -2.78 7.46
C ASP A 61 -4.17 -2.47 6.09
N ALA A 62 -2.85 -2.31 6.03
CA ALA A 62 -2.13 -2.07 4.78
C ALA A 62 -2.24 -3.28 3.84
N GLU A 63 -2.12 -4.50 4.38
CA GLU A 63 -2.24 -5.74 3.61
C GLU A 63 -3.68 -5.94 3.12
N ASN A 64 -4.66 -5.72 3.98
CA ASN A 64 -6.09 -5.78 3.63
C ASN A 64 -6.45 -4.75 2.57
N MET A 65 -5.98 -3.50 2.70
CA MET A 65 -6.14 -2.46 1.69
C MET A 65 -5.58 -2.89 0.34
N LEU A 66 -4.37 -3.46 0.32
CA LEU A 66 -3.72 -3.87 -0.92
C LEU A 66 -4.42 -5.07 -1.57
N ARG A 67 -4.89 -6.03 -0.76
CA ARG A 67 -5.65 -7.20 -1.22
C ARG A 67 -7.01 -6.81 -1.81
N GLU A 68 -7.75 -5.93 -1.14
CA GLU A 68 -9.04 -5.43 -1.65
C GLU A 68 -8.86 -4.58 -2.91
N ALA A 69 -7.80 -3.77 -2.97
CA ALA A 69 -7.44 -3.06 -4.20
C ALA A 69 -7.18 -4.03 -5.37
N GLY A 70 -6.47 -5.14 -5.11
CA GLY A 70 -6.22 -6.19 -6.09
C GLY A 70 -7.45 -6.97 -6.53
N ARG A 71 -8.40 -7.20 -5.62
CA ARG A 71 -9.69 -7.81 -5.95
C ARG A 71 -10.51 -6.90 -6.89
N CYS A 72 -10.54 -5.61 -6.60
CA CYS A 72 -11.39 -4.65 -7.32
C CYS A 72 -10.78 -4.16 -8.63
N ALA A 73 -9.45 -4.16 -8.77
CA ALA A 73 -8.75 -3.56 -9.90
C ALA A 73 -7.86 -4.53 -10.67
N ARG A 74 -7.91 -4.49 -12.00
CA ARG A 74 -6.99 -5.28 -12.85
C ARG A 74 -5.53 -4.88 -12.67
N VAL A 75 -5.29 -3.59 -12.47
CA VAL A 75 -3.96 -3.03 -12.22
C VAL A 75 -4.01 -2.12 -10.99
N VAL A 76 -3.08 -2.32 -10.06
CA VAL A 76 -2.88 -1.44 -8.91
C VAL A 76 -1.56 -0.69 -9.07
N LEU A 77 -1.61 0.63 -9.09
CA LEU A 77 -0.43 1.49 -9.05
C LEU A 77 -0.20 1.96 -7.62
N ALA A 78 0.82 1.43 -6.96
CA ALA A 78 1.15 1.79 -5.59
C ALA A 78 2.45 2.60 -5.54
N ALA A 79 2.38 3.82 -5.02
CA ALA A 79 3.53 4.67 -4.73
C ALA A 79 3.72 4.77 -3.22
N ASP A 80 4.75 4.14 -2.69
CA ASP A 80 5.03 4.17 -1.24
C ASP A 80 6.52 3.87 -0.95
N PHE A 81 6.91 3.95 0.31
CA PHE A 81 8.30 3.73 0.74
C PHE A 81 8.75 2.28 0.51
N ARG A 82 10.01 2.10 0.10
CA ARG A 82 10.62 0.78 -0.09
C ARG A 82 11.80 0.60 0.86
N LEU A 83 12.11 -0.65 1.22
CA LEU A 83 13.33 -0.93 1.96
C LEU A 83 14.57 -0.64 1.10
N ALA A 84 15.51 0.09 1.67
CA ALA A 84 16.77 0.45 1.03
C ALA A 84 17.76 -0.72 1.10
N GLU A 85 17.48 -1.82 0.43
CA GLU A 85 18.51 -2.83 0.24
C GLU A 85 19.45 -2.36 -0.88
N ARG A 86 20.64 -1.89 -0.47
CA ARG A 86 21.82 -1.58 -1.31
C ARG A 86 21.94 -0.19 -1.96
N ASN A 87 21.33 0.86 -1.41
CA ASN A 87 21.67 2.23 -1.84
C ASN A 87 22.54 2.93 -0.77
N MET A 88 23.81 3.23 -1.05
CA MET A 88 24.65 4.04 -0.14
C MET A 88 24.23 5.52 -0.09
N GLU A 89 23.23 5.91 -0.91
CA GLU A 89 22.63 7.25 -0.91
C GLU A 89 21.57 7.44 0.20
N THR A 90 21.29 6.39 0.96
CA THR A 90 20.23 6.26 1.99
C THR A 90 20.34 7.18 3.22
N PRO A 91 21.50 7.72 3.66
CA PRO A 91 21.52 8.63 4.81
C PRO A 91 20.62 9.86 4.63
N ALA A 92 20.47 10.37 3.39
CA ALA A 92 19.75 11.62 3.12
C ALA A 92 18.21 11.46 3.12
N ALA A 93 17.68 10.34 2.64
CA ALA A 93 16.24 10.09 2.62
C ALA A 93 15.67 9.69 4.00
N VAL A 94 16.48 8.98 4.79
CA VAL A 94 16.19 8.71 6.20
C VAL A 94 16.19 10.01 7.00
N LEU A 95 17.10 10.96 6.72
CA LEU A 95 17.11 12.29 7.34
C LEU A 95 15.93 13.18 6.89
N ALA A 96 15.55 13.19 5.61
CA ALA A 96 14.44 14.00 5.12
C ALA A 96 13.08 13.52 5.67
N GLY A 97 12.89 12.20 5.81
CA GLY A 97 11.72 11.61 6.45
C GLY A 97 11.69 11.79 7.97
N PHE A 98 12.83 11.76 8.66
CA PHE A 98 12.91 11.95 10.12
C PHE A 98 12.90 13.42 10.56
N ALA A 99 13.49 14.35 9.82
CA ALA A 99 13.58 15.77 10.22
C ALA A 99 12.25 16.51 10.09
N ALA A 100 11.44 16.20 9.06
CA ALA A 100 10.07 16.72 8.95
C ALA A 100 9.12 16.10 9.99
N MET A 101 9.47 14.92 10.51
CA MET A 101 8.75 14.17 11.54
C MET A 101 9.12 14.62 12.97
N ALA A 102 10.37 14.98 13.25
CA ALA A 102 10.84 15.31 14.59
C ALA A 102 10.42 16.72 15.08
N GLY A 103 10.20 17.68 14.19
CA GLY A 103 9.89 19.07 14.60
C GLY A 103 8.45 19.30 15.06
N THR A 104 7.49 18.50 14.61
CA THR A 104 6.05 18.81 14.71
C THR A 104 5.21 17.72 15.40
N ALA A 105 5.62 16.44 15.31
CA ALA A 105 4.87 15.31 15.85
C ALA A 105 5.08 15.07 17.36
N PHE A 106 6.12 15.66 17.96
CA PHE A 106 6.42 15.55 19.40
C PHE A 106 5.39 16.25 20.31
N ARG A 107 4.44 17.03 19.78
CA ARG A 107 3.46 17.73 20.61
C ARG A 107 2.11 17.03 20.80
N LYS A 108 1.62 16.19 19.88
CA LYS A 108 0.29 15.52 20.02
C LYS A 108 0.16 14.27 19.14
N GLY A 109 0.41 13.08 19.69
CA GLY A 109 -0.08 11.82 19.09
C GLY A 109 0.74 11.20 17.93
N GLY A 110 1.92 11.72 17.60
CA GLY A 110 2.78 11.22 16.51
C GLY A 110 3.25 9.76 16.64
N ASN A 111 3.34 9.22 17.86
CA ASN A 111 4.00 7.93 18.11
C ASN A 111 3.38 6.74 17.36
N ALA A 112 2.06 6.73 17.13
CA ALA A 112 1.38 5.60 16.50
C ALA A 112 1.69 5.48 15.00
N VAL A 113 1.72 6.60 14.28
CA VAL A 113 2.03 6.63 12.83
C VAL A 113 3.49 6.26 12.61
N PHE A 114 4.39 6.73 13.46
CA PHE A 114 5.81 6.34 13.42
C PHE A 114 6.01 4.86 13.71
N ALA A 115 5.26 4.30 14.68
CA ALA A 115 5.32 2.87 14.97
C ALA A 115 4.84 2.04 13.76
N CYS A 116 3.78 2.47 13.10
CA CYS A 116 3.28 1.84 11.86
C CYS A 116 4.33 1.92 10.75
N ALA A 117 4.90 3.11 10.49
CA ALA A 117 5.92 3.31 9.46
C ALA A 117 7.20 2.49 9.74
N ARG A 118 7.62 2.40 11.00
CA ARG A 118 8.77 1.57 11.41
C ARG A 118 8.51 0.09 11.14
N GLU A 119 7.34 -0.41 11.52
CA GLU A 119 6.98 -1.81 11.30
C GLU A 119 6.80 -2.13 9.81
N TYR A 120 6.20 -1.20 9.06
CA TYR A 120 6.09 -1.27 7.59
C TYR A 120 7.47 -1.43 6.93
N MET A 121 8.43 -0.58 7.32
CA MET A 121 9.80 -0.67 6.82
C MET A 121 10.50 -1.97 7.25
N ARG A 122 10.31 -2.41 8.51
CA ARG A 122 10.86 -3.68 9.01
C ARG A 122 10.37 -4.88 8.20
N ARG A 123 9.16 -4.82 7.65
CA ARG A 123 8.57 -5.86 6.80
C ARG A 123 8.96 -5.76 5.31
N GLY A 124 9.88 -4.85 4.95
CA GLY A 124 10.34 -4.70 3.56
C GLY A 124 9.67 -3.56 2.78
N GLY A 125 8.89 -2.70 3.45
CA GLY A 125 8.15 -1.62 2.81
C GLY A 125 7.16 -2.12 1.77
N LEU A 126 6.97 -1.36 0.69
CA LEU A 126 5.97 -1.67 -0.35
C LEU A 126 6.19 -3.04 -1.00
N GLU A 127 7.44 -3.45 -1.20
CA GLU A 127 7.74 -4.73 -1.86
C GLU A 127 7.45 -5.93 -0.95
N GLY A 128 7.75 -5.80 0.33
CA GLY A 128 7.39 -6.80 1.33
C GLY A 128 5.88 -6.92 1.50
N LEU A 129 5.19 -5.78 1.55
CA LEU A 129 3.73 -5.74 1.61
C LEU A 129 3.08 -6.34 0.35
N ALA A 130 3.58 -5.99 -0.83
CA ALA A 130 3.12 -6.54 -2.11
C ALA A 130 3.22 -8.07 -2.13
N ARG A 131 4.36 -8.61 -1.69
CA ARG A 131 4.54 -10.06 -1.58
C ARG A 131 3.55 -10.69 -0.59
N ALA A 132 3.34 -10.08 0.58
CA ALA A 132 2.38 -10.58 1.58
C ALA A 132 0.93 -10.55 1.06
N ALA A 133 0.56 -9.52 0.31
CA ALA A 133 -0.77 -9.37 -0.28
C ALA A 133 -0.99 -10.23 -1.54
N GLY A 134 0.04 -10.91 -2.06
CA GLY A 134 -0.04 -11.68 -3.31
C GLY A 134 -0.03 -10.81 -4.58
N MET A 135 0.46 -9.57 -4.47
CA MET A 135 0.63 -8.66 -5.60
C MET A 135 1.94 -8.95 -6.33
N GLU A 136 1.85 -9.27 -7.61
CA GLU A 136 3.00 -9.39 -8.50
C GLU A 136 3.37 -8.01 -9.06
N ILE A 137 4.60 -7.55 -8.78
CA ILE A 137 5.10 -6.27 -9.28
C ILE A 137 5.79 -6.47 -10.63
N THR A 138 5.13 -6.03 -11.70
CA THR A 138 5.60 -6.13 -13.09
C THR A 138 6.59 -5.02 -13.45
N ARG A 139 6.42 -3.82 -12.90
CA ARG A 139 7.29 -2.66 -13.17
C ARG A 139 7.50 -1.82 -11.92
N ARG A 140 8.67 -1.19 -11.84
CA ARG A 140 9.06 -0.27 -10.77
C ARG A 140 9.60 1.03 -11.34
N ARG A 141 9.33 2.13 -10.65
CA ARG A 141 9.99 3.42 -10.88
C ARG A 141 10.40 4.01 -9.53
N SER A 142 11.68 4.27 -9.35
CA SER A 142 12.19 4.92 -8.14
C SER A 142 11.64 6.33 -8.00
N LEU A 143 11.27 6.69 -6.78
CA LEU A 143 10.80 8.00 -6.35
C LEU A 143 11.68 8.49 -5.20
N LEU A 144 11.72 9.81 -4.96
CA LEU A 144 12.42 10.41 -3.81
C LEU A 144 13.88 9.93 -3.65
N GLY A 145 14.67 9.94 -4.73
CA GLY A 145 16.06 9.47 -4.68
C GLY A 145 16.20 7.97 -4.35
N GLY A 146 15.18 7.17 -4.61
CA GLY A 146 15.16 5.72 -4.33
C GLY A 146 14.54 5.34 -2.99
N ALA A 147 14.12 6.30 -2.17
CA ALA A 147 13.47 6.04 -0.88
C ALA A 147 12.05 5.46 -1.02
N ALA A 148 11.39 5.77 -2.15
CA ALA A 148 10.06 5.28 -2.48
C ALA A 148 10.05 4.67 -3.88
N VAL A 149 9.00 3.94 -4.19
CA VAL A 149 8.80 3.30 -5.49
C VAL A 149 7.36 3.42 -5.92
N LEU A 150 7.16 3.75 -7.19
CA LEU A 150 5.92 3.50 -7.90
C LEU A 150 5.99 2.08 -8.48
N ALA A 151 5.21 1.18 -7.91
CA ALA A 151 5.06 -0.21 -8.30
C ALA A 151 3.79 -0.41 -9.13
N TYR A 152 3.91 -1.18 -10.21
CA TYR A 152 2.81 -1.63 -11.04
C TYR A 152 2.49 -3.06 -10.64
N GLY A 153 1.34 -3.24 -10.03
CA GLY A 153 0.90 -4.49 -9.44
C GLY A 153 -0.24 -5.13 -10.22
N THR A 154 -0.14 -6.44 -10.42
CA THR A 154 -1.25 -7.30 -10.82
C THR A 154 -1.42 -8.39 -9.79
N PHE A 155 -2.64 -8.91 -9.65
CA PHE A 155 -2.93 -10.02 -8.74
C PHE A 155 -3.21 -11.26 -9.58
N SER A 156 -2.52 -12.35 -9.27
CA SER A 156 -2.81 -13.62 -9.92
C SER A 156 -4.16 -14.13 -9.43
N PRO A 157 -5.07 -14.57 -10.33
CA PRO A 157 -6.37 -15.10 -9.94
C PRO A 157 -6.30 -16.39 -9.12
N VAL A 158 -5.11 -17.00 -9.00
CA VAL A 158 -4.90 -18.32 -8.39
C VAL A 158 -5.00 -18.30 -6.84
N ALA A 159 -5.06 -17.14 -6.18
CA ALA A 159 -5.03 -17.04 -4.72
C ALA A 159 -6.37 -16.75 -4.03
N VAL A 160 -7.51 -16.75 -4.74
CA VAL A 160 -8.84 -16.45 -4.16
C VAL A 160 -9.68 -17.72 -3.90
N SER A 161 -9.19 -18.93 -4.21
CA SER A 161 -9.94 -20.19 -3.97
C SER A 161 -9.63 -20.88 -2.63
N GLY A 162 -9.24 -20.14 -1.60
CA GLY A 162 -8.89 -20.70 -0.27
C GLY A 162 -10.00 -20.62 0.78
N ARG A 163 -11.20 -20.15 0.44
CA ARG A 163 -12.35 -20.07 1.36
C ARG A 163 -13.67 -20.41 0.67
N ALA A 164 -13.77 -21.66 0.22
CA ALA A 164 -15.05 -22.29 -0.07
C ALA A 164 -15.04 -23.71 0.52
N GLY A 165 -15.82 -23.89 1.59
CA GLY A 165 -16.40 -25.16 2.01
C GLY A 165 -15.46 -26.36 2.19
N SER A 166 -14.99 -26.57 3.42
CA SER A 166 -14.96 -27.92 3.97
C SER A 166 -16.41 -28.42 4.09
N ALA A 167 -16.96 -28.92 2.99
CA ALA A 167 -18.21 -29.69 2.96
C ALA A 167 -17.91 -30.94 2.14
N GLY A 168 -18.25 -32.09 2.74
CA GLY A 168 -17.69 -33.40 2.43
C GLY A 168 -17.83 -33.83 0.97
N LEU A 169 -16.81 -34.54 0.52
CA LEU A 169 -16.90 -35.50 -0.57
C LEU A 169 -15.86 -36.59 -0.33
N TRP A 170 -16.12 -37.37 0.72
CA TRP A 170 -15.76 -38.78 0.78
C TRP A 170 -17.04 -39.56 0.99
N ALA A 171 -17.21 -40.59 0.15
CA ALA A 171 -18.26 -41.63 0.15
C ALA A 171 -19.33 -41.50 -0.95
N ALA A 172 -18.93 -41.90 -2.17
CA ALA A 172 -19.73 -42.76 -3.03
C ALA A 172 -18.84 -43.22 -4.19
N VAL A 173 -18.42 -44.48 -4.19
CA VAL A 173 -18.39 -45.43 -5.32
C VAL A 173 -17.87 -46.76 -4.75
N TRP A 174 -18.77 -47.75 -4.74
CA TRP A 174 -18.62 -49.21 -4.80
C TRP A 174 -17.31 -49.87 -4.35
#